data_AF-A0A925M5C9-F1
#
_entry.id   AF-A0A925M5C9-F1
#
_cell.length_a   1.000
_cell.length_b   1.000
_cell.length_c   1.000
_cell.angle_alpha   90.00
_cell.angle_beta   90.00
_cell.angle_gamma   90.00
#
_symmetry.space_group_name_H-M   'P 1'
#
loop_
_entity.id
_entity.type
_entity.pdbx_description
1 polymer ?
#
loop_
_entity_poly.entity_id
_entity_poly.type
_entity_poly.pdbx_seq_one_letter_code
_entity_poly.pdbx_strand_id
1 'polypeptide(L)'
;NRSSIDGCKRLYQVASKAFLFLTAQVDIYLKVIETTQQQIQFRLESGSFHDFAADLTLEDYGDGTLLTYAVQATPTIPVPSVLIQQAIQMDLPNNLRTMRQVLCRSMP
;
A
#
# COMPACT_ATOMS: atom_id res chain seq x y z
N ASN A 1 3.05 -25.51 -19.74
CA ASN A 1 3.49 -24.12 -19.89
C ASN A 1 2.27 -23.23 -20.11
N ARG A 2 1.55 -22.84 -19.05
CA ARG A 2 0.42 -21.91 -19.15
C ARG A 2 0.84 -20.59 -18.50
N SER A 3 1.42 -19.71 -19.30
CA SER A 3 1.47 -18.28 -19.00
C SER A 3 0.04 -17.77 -19.12
N SER A 4 -0.72 -17.81 -18.01
CA SER A 4 -1.93 -17.00 -17.88
C SER A 4 -1.50 -15.55 -18.05
N ILE A 5 -2.02 -14.88 -19.07
CA ILE A 5 -1.94 -13.42 -19.17
C ILE A 5 -2.92 -12.89 -18.12
N ASP A 6 -2.50 -12.89 -16.86
CA ASP A 6 -3.23 -12.22 -15.81
C ASP A 6 -3.13 -10.72 -16.11
N GLY A 7 -4.26 -10.07 -16.34
CA GLY A 7 -4.31 -8.65 -16.68
C GLY A 7 -3.55 -7.84 -15.64
N CYS A 8 -2.58 -7.05 -16.07
CA CYS A 8 -1.82 -6.17 -15.18
C CYS A 8 -2.79 -5.25 -14.44
N LYS A 9 -3.02 -5.51 -13.15
CA LYS A 9 -3.89 -4.70 -12.30
C LYS A 9 -3.21 -3.34 -12.05
N ARG A 10 -3.99 -2.28 -12.15
CA ARG A 10 -3.54 -0.91 -11.89
C ARG A 10 -4.46 -0.26 -10.88
N LEU A 11 -3.87 0.52 -9.98
CA LEU A 11 -4.59 1.35 -9.03
C LEU A 11 -4.29 2.79 -9.33
N TYR A 12 -5.35 3.59 -9.43
CA TYR A 12 -5.28 5.04 -9.49
C TYR A 12 -5.91 5.59 -8.23
N GLN A 13 -5.18 6.46 -7.53
CA GLN A 13 -5.62 7.04 -6.27
C GLN A 13 -5.36 8.53 -6.26
N VAL A 14 -6.41 9.28 -5.93
CA VAL A 14 -6.33 10.71 -5.65
C VAL A 14 -6.73 10.91 -4.20
N ALA A 15 -5.89 11.61 -3.45
CA ALA A 15 -6.14 11.91 -2.05
C ALA A 15 -5.70 13.34 -1.72
N SER A 16 -6.40 13.96 -0.79
CA SER A 16 -5.93 15.17 -0.12
C SER A 16 -5.59 14.78 1.31
N LYS A 17 -4.32 14.94 1.70
CA LYS A 17 -3.85 14.57 3.02
C LYS A 17 -3.32 15.79 3.75
N ALA A 18 -3.94 16.09 4.89
CA ALA A 18 -3.44 17.10 5.81
C ALA A 18 -2.26 16.51 6.62
N PHE A 19 -1.13 17.18 6.53
CA PHE A 19 0.00 17.10 7.46
C PHE A 19 -0.02 18.37 8.32
N LEU A 20 0.47 18.32 9.56
CA LEU A 20 0.47 19.42 10.56
C LEU A 20 0.01 20.81 10.07
N PHE A 21 0.81 21.49 9.23
CA PHE A 21 0.53 22.82 8.68
C PHE A 21 0.40 22.87 7.14
N LEU A 22 0.34 21.71 6.49
CA LEU A 22 0.34 21.59 5.03
C LEU A 22 -0.67 20.55 4.58
N THR A 23 -1.52 20.92 3.64
CA THR A 23 -2.33 19.94 2.91
C THR A 23 -1.64 19.57 1.60
N ALA A 24 -1.36 18.29 1.43
CA ALA A 24 -0.83 17.73 0.20
C ALA A 24 -1.96 17.17 -0.66
N GLN A 25 -1.98 17.54 -1.94
CA GLN A 25 -2.73 16.79 -2.93
C GLN A 25 -1.80 15.70 -3.49
N VAL A 26 -2.32 14.48 -3.51
CA VAL A 26 -1.63 13.29 -3.97
C VAL A 26 -2.42 12.71 -5.11
N ASP A 27 -1.75 12.53 -6.24
CA ASP A 27 -2.16 11.71 -7.37
C ASP A 27 -1.12 10.59 -7.50
N ILE A 28 -1.53 9.33 -7.55
CA ILE A 28 -0.63 8.21 -7.75
C ILE A 28 -1.25 7.10 -8.62
N TYR A 29 -0.48 6.63 -9.59
CA TYR A 29 -0.75 5.47 -10.42
C TYR A 29 0.22 4.34 -10.03
N LEU A 30 -0.34 3.19 -9.66
CA LEU A 30 0.39 2.04 -9.18
C LEU A 30 0.11 0.83 -10.07
N LYS A 31 1.17 0.15 -10.48
CA LYS A 31 1.09 -1.25 -10.92
C LYS A 31 0.96 -2.16 -9.72
N VAL A 32 0.01 -3.08 -9.76
CA VAL A 32 -0.18 -4.11 -8.74
C VAL A 32 0.31 -5.45 -9.30
N ILE A 33 1.21 -6.08 -8.57
CA ILE A 33 1.76 -7.40 -8.90
C ILE A 33 1.38 -8.33 -7.76
N GLU A 34 0.73 -9.43 -8.09
CA GLU A 34 0.25 -10.41 -7.12
C GLU A 34 0.99 -11.72 -7.32
N THR A 35 1.53 -12.24 -6.23
CA THR A 35 1.97 -13.62 -6.12
C THR A 35 1.01 -14.32 -5.18
N THR A 36 0.15 -15.17 -5.74
CA THR A 36 -0.96 -15.82 -5.04
C THR A 36 -0.52 -16.40 -3.69
N GLN A 37 -1.22 -16.01 -2.62
CA GLN A 37 -1.00 -16.45 -1.23
C GLN A 37 0.37 -16.06 -0.62
N GLN A 38 1.19 -15.26 -1.30
CA GLN A 38 2.53 -14.90 -0.82
C GLN A 38 2.71 -13.39 -0.68
N GLN A 39 2.34 -12.63 -1.72
CA GLN A 39 2.69 -11.22 -1.75
C GLN A 39 1.79 -10.41 -2.69
N ILE A 40 1.54 -9.17 -2.30
CA ILE A 40 1.03 -8.12 -3.18
C ILE A 40 2.05 -6.98 -3.19
N GLN A 41 2.45 -6.55 -4.38
CA GLN A 41 3.41 -5.48 -4.57
C GLN A 41 2.74 -4.31 -5.29
N PHE A 42 2.97 -3.11 -4.77
CA PHE A 42 2.56 -1.85 -5.37
C PHE A 42 3.80 -1.13 -5.86
N ARG A 43 3.83 -0.77 -7.14
CA ARG A 43 4.97 -0.11 -7.77
C ARG A 43 4.50 1.13 -8.52
N LEU A 44 5.18 2.24 -8.30
CA LEU A 44 4.90 3.51 -8.98
C LEU A 44 4.99 3.35 -10.51
N GLU A 45 3.95 3.77 -11.22
CA GLU A 45 3.99 4.01 -12.67
C GLU A 45 4.11 5.52 -12.95
N SER A 46 3.36 6.36 -12.24
CA SER A 46 3.42 7.82 -12.33
C SER A 46 2.71 8.48 -11.14
N GLY A 47 2.91 9.79 -10.95
CA GLY A 47 2.18 10.57 -9.96
C GLY A 47 3.05 11.54 -9.17
N SER A 48 2.59 11.90 -7.98
CA SER A 48 3.14 12.93 -7.08
C SER A 48 4.29 12.43 -6.18
N PHE A 49 5.01 11.40 -6.63
CA PHE A 49 6.12 10.79 -5.92
C PHE A 49 7.33 10.63 -6.85
N HIS A 50 8.53 10.86 -6.32
CA HIS A 50 9.78 10.49 -6.98
C HIS A 50 9.93 8.97 -7.01
N ASP A 51 9.61 8.33 -5.89
CA ASP A 51 9.54 6.89 -5.76
C ASP A 51 8.39 6.49 -4.82
N PHE A 52 7.77 5.36 -5.15
CA PHE A 52 6.83 4.68 -4.28
C PHE A 52 6.93 3.18 -4.52
N ALA A 53 7.14 2.43 -3.44
CA ALA A 53 7.08 0.98 -3.44
C ALA A 53 6.45 0.52 -2.12
N ALA A 54 5.46 -0.36 -2.22
CA ALA A 54 4.93 -1.04 -1.05
C ALA A 54 4.85 -2.54 -1.30
N ASP A 55 5.22 -3.32 -0.30
CA ASP A 55 5.17 -4.77 -0.30
C ASP A 55 4.31 -5.24 0.87
N LEU A 56 3.32 -6.05 0.53
CA LEU A 56 2.45 -6.72 1.47
C LEU A 56 2.73 -8.22 1.39
N THR A 57 3.41 -8.79 2.38
CA THR A 57 3.69 -10.23 2.44
C THR A 57 2.70 -10.93 3.37
N LEU A 58 2.36 -12.16 2.99
CA LEU A 58 1.52 -13.06 3.75
C LEU A 58 2.35 -14.28 4.13
N GLU A 59 2.41 -14.55 5.42
CA GLU A 59 3.16 -15.67 5.98
C GLU A 59 2.24 -16.52 6.86
N ASP A 60 2.43 -17.83 6.81
CA ASP A 60 1.73 -18.75 7.69
C ASP A 60 2.13 -18.49 9.15
N TYR A 61 1.14 -18.43 10.04
CA TYR A 61 1.34 -18.17 11.46
C TYR A 61 0.42 -19.05 12.32
N GLY A 62 0.44 -20.36 12.03
CA GLY A 62 -0.37 -21.36 12.75
C GLY A 62 -1.85 -21.20 12.43
N ASP A 63 -2.66 -20.84 13.43
CA ASP A 63 -4.10 -20.62 13.26
C ASP A 63 -4.44 -19.26 12.60
N GLY A 64 -3.45 -18.60 12.00
CA GLY A 64 -3.62 -17.28 11.42
C GLY A 64 -2.59 -16.98 10.33
N THR A 65 -2.62 -15.75 9.85
CA THR A 65 -1.71 -15.25 8.82
C THR A 65 -0.98 -14.03 9.36
N LEU A 66 0.35 -14.07 9.34
CA LEU A 66 1.17 -12.89 9.60
C LEU A 66 1.19 -12.03 8.35
N LEU A 67 0.83 -10.77 8.51
CA LEU A 67 0.75 -9.80 7.43
C LEU A 67 1.78 -8.70 7.68
N THR A 68 2.78 -8.60 6.81
CA THR A 68 3.81 -7.55 6.90
C THR A 68 3.61 -6.57 5.76
N TYR A 69 3.52 -5.27 6.10
CA TYR A 69 3.41 -4.20 5.12
C TYR A 69 4.64 -3.28 5.23
N ALA A 70 5.51 -3.33 4.23
CA ALA A 70 6.66 -2.46 4.09
C ALA A 70 6.40 -1.41 3.01
N VAL A 71 6.71 -0.14 3.30
CA VAL A 71 6.48 0.95 2.35
C VAL A 71 7.64 1.93 2.34
N GLN A 72 7.99 2.34 1.13
CA GLN A 72 8.90 3.43 0.82
C GLN A 72 8.16 4.42 -0.07
N ALA A 73 8.24 5.71 0.28
CA ALA A 73 7.59 6.76 -0.49
C ALA A 73 8.33 8.09 -0.33
N THR A 74 8.77 8.68 -1.44
CA THR A 74 9.38 10.02 -1.49
C THR A 74 8.49 10.94 -2.31
N PRO A 75 7.75 11.88 -1.70
CA PRO A 75 6.85 12.76 -2.45
C PRO A 75 7.64 13.78 -3.28
N THR A 76 6.99 14.37 -4.27
CA THR A 76 7.56 15.48 -5.06
C THR A 76 7.39 16.84 -4.41
N ILE A 77 6.44 16.96 -3.48
CA ILE A 77 6.18 18.17 -2.71
C ILE A 77 7.16 18.30 -1.52
N PRO A 78 7.51 19.53 -1.09
CA PRO A 78 8.47 19.78 -0.01
C PRO A 78 7.82 19.50 1.37
N VAL A 79 7.56 18.23 1.65
CA VAL A 79 7.10 17.75 2.96
C VAL A 79 8.27 17.14 3.69
N PRO A 80 8.52 17.53 4.95
CA PRO A 80 9.53 16.86 5.77
C PRO A 80 9.23 15.35 5.87
N SER A 81 10.22 14.52 5.55
CA SER A 81 10.11 13.05 5.53
C SER A 81 9.63 12.46 6.86
N VAL A 82 9.94 13.11 7.98
CA VAL A 82 9.44 12.74 9.32
C VAL A 82 7.91 12.77 9.40
N LEU A 83 7.25 13.76 8.79
CA LEU A 83 5.78 13.85 8.81
C LEU A 83 5.13 12.73 8.00
N ILE A 84 5.79 12.31 6.92
CA ILE A 84 5.35 11.21 6.07
C ILE A 84 5.48 9.89 6.82
N GLN A 85 6.63 9.68 7.47
CA GLN A 85 6.87 8.50 8.30
C GLN A 85 5.85 8.42 9.44
N GLN A 86 5.59 9.53 10.13
CA GLN A 86 4.56 9.58 11.18
C GLN A 86 3.18 9.26 10.62
N ALA A 87 2.81 9.82 9.46
CA ALA A 87 1.53 9.56 8.83
C ALA A 87 1.38 8.08 8.41
N ILE A 88 2.44 7.45 7.89
CA ILE A 88 2.46 6.02 7.59
C ILE A 88 2.31 5.21 8.88
N GLN A 89 3.06 5.54 9.93
CA GLN A 89 3.01 4.85 11.22
C GLN A 89 1.63 4.96 11.89
N MET A 90 0.89 6.04 11.68
CA MET A 90 -0.48 6.21 12.21
C MET A 90 -1.54 5.50 11.35
N ASP A 91 -1.46 5.63 10.03
CA ASP A 91 -2.53 5.15 9.14
C ASP A 91 -2.40 3.65 8.84
N LEU A 92 -1.17 3.14 8.73
CA LEU A 92 -0.94 1.76 8.35
C LEU A 92 -1.55 0.76 9.36
N PRO A 93 -1.42 0.94 10.70
CA PRO A 93 -2.13 0.09 11.65
C PRO A 93 -3.64 0.08 11.46
N ASN A 94 -4.25 1.22 11.10
CA ASN A 94 -5.69 1.29 10.81
C ASN A 94 -6.04 0.52 9.54
N ASN A 95 -5.24 0.67 8.47
CA ASN A 95 -5.42 -0.07 7.23
C ASN A 95 -5.35 -1.59 7.47
N LEU A 96 -4.37 -2.05 8.25
CA LEU A 96 -4.20 -3.47 8.57
C LEU A 96 -5.37 -4.00 9.44
N ARG A 97 -5.88 -3.19 10.38
CA ARG A 97 -7.08 -3.55 11.16
C ARG A 97 -8.31 -3.67 10.27
N THR A 98 -8.53 -2.73 9.36
CA THR A 98 -9.63 -2.76 8.39
C THR A 98 -9.52 -3.99 7.48
N MET A 99 -8.33 -4.29 6.98
CA MET A 99 -8.10 -5.52 6.20
C MET A 99 -8.47 -6.77 7.00
N ARG A 100 -8.00 -6.90 8.25
CA ARG A 100 -8.37 -8.02 9.11
C ARG A 100 -9.88 -8.12 9.27
N GLN A 101 -10.57 -7.02 9.52
CA GLN A 101 -12.03 -7.01 9.65
C GLN A 101 -12.72 -7.51 8.39
N VAL A 102 -12.31 -7.03 7.21
CA VAL A 102 -12.90 -7.45 5.93
C VAL A 102 -12.64 -8.93 5.67
N LEU A 103 -11.41 -9.41 5.85
CA LEU A 103 -11.01 -10.80 5.62
C LEU A 103 -11.69 -11.76 6.59
N CYS A 104 -11.71 -11.45 7.89
CA CYS A 104 -12.33 -12.33 8.90
C CYS A 104 -13.86 -12.28 8.87
N ARG A 105 -14.48 -11.19 8.40
CA ARG A 105 -15.94 -11.10 8.24
C ARG A 105 -16.45 -11.85 7.00
N SER A 106 -15.57 -12.14 6.05
CA SER A 106 -15.90 -12.87 4.82
C SER A 106 -15.63 -14.38 4.92
N MET A 107 -15.21 -14.88 6.08
CA MET A 107 -15.21 -16.32 6.38
C MET A 107 -16.62 -16.73 6.88
N PRO A 108 -17.27 -17.73 6.25
CA PRO A 108 -18.56 -18.27 6.70
C PRO A 108 -18.48 -19.00 8.04
#